data_AF-A8PRL1-F1
#
_entry.id   AF-A8PRL1-F1
#
_cell.length_a   1.000
_cell.length_b   1.000
_cell.length_c   1.000
_cell.angle_alpha   90.00
_cell.angle_beta   90.00
_cell.angle_gamma   90.00
#
_symmetry.space_group_name_H-M   'P 1'
#
loop_
_entity.id
_entity.type
_entity.pdbx_description
1 polymer ?
#
loop_
_entity_poly.entity_id
_entity_poly.type
_entity_poly.pdbx_seq_one_letter_code
_entity_poly.pdbx_strand_id
1 'polypeptide(L)'
;MSLDLATWGISTSEQLVQALKRSEGYKNRQPNAAGGVPTIKILQAAWIDNAVYIPRKAELLLECILEVLTMSAKNPAKLGTKYLEVSYWQLLEHVLVGLRAQHDFLHALVSKHNILVLVSAVTQNASIDVWGAALPVLKVLLPVSIRRIGASQIELINACFRDLIKALPRACTLATMHLMVTLFDAIIKPWYSDVELGVNAKKTAKNFVSEILCPYAAARIHVGSFGTNEASVLISQLDYFATVSLYGPQRLGGKPSGSLPDSVDTLVESLTALLKSSSTSTDICEILSPLLYNLVEKVSPSSERAQAPPAHTRHAVLERFLLPIMTSLLPSSHTLPTVLSLLRNIDEAALYQPGGEDQDTWLALWAKLVTYTLKESESPQLKDRPECFLTLHALWNICTDEVAPFLSVVLTRISQVSLGEPAWEAAINLNHAILSHFAAERRMPRLVEFLCETLHHMCRESPQACGPVGA
;
A
#
# COMPACT_ATOMS: atom_id res chain seq x y z
N MET A 1 2.92 24.54 41.07
CA MET A 1 1.61 25.21 41.21
C MET A 1 0.55 24.13 41.30
N SER A 2 -0.27 24.11 42.36
CA SER A 2 -1.36 23.15 42.48
C SER A 2 -2.44 23.44 41.43
N LEU A 3 -2.82 22.44 40.65
CA LEU A 3 -3.94 22.48 39.72
C LEU A 3 -5.23 22.30 40.54
N ASP A 4 -5.83 23.39 41.00
CA ASP A 4 -7.05 23.39 41.82
C ASP A 4 -8.09 24.31 41.17
N LEU A 5 -9.29 23.77 40.89
CA LEU A 5 -10.39 24.50 40.25
C LEU A 5 -10.85 25.71 41.07
N ALA A 6 -10.74 25.64 42.39
CA ALA A 6 -11.13 26.71 43.29
C ALA A 6 -10.28 27.98 43.07
N THR A 7 -9.01 27.82 42.67
CA THR A 7 -8.12 28.95 42.37
C THR A 7 -8.57 29.78 41.16
N TRP A 8 -9.48 29.25 40.35
CA TRP A 8 -10.06 29.92 39.18
C TRP A 8 -11.53 30.30 39.37
N GLY A 9 -12.05 30.19 40.59
CA GLY A 9 -13.44 30.50 40.94
C GLY A 9 -14.44 29.48 40.42
N ILE A 10 -13.99 28.25 40.12
CA ILE A 10 -14.85 27.14 39.69
C ILE A 10 -15.09 26.26 40.92
N SER A 11 -16.27 26.39 41.54
CA SER A 11 -16.67 25.61 42.73
C SER A 11 -17.85 24.67 42.45
N THR A 12 -18.44 24.74 41.26
CA THR A 12 -19.59 23.90 40.85
C THR A 12 -19.40 23.34 39.44
N SER A 13 -20.07 22.22 39.15
CA SER A 13 -20.10 21.60 37.82
C SER A 13 -20.71 22.52 36.75
N GLU A 14 -21.71 23.34 37.10
CA GLU A 14 -22.29 24.33 36.20
C GLU A 14 -21.28 25.42 35.81
N GLN A 15 -20.51 25.93 36.78
CA GLN A 15 -19.44 26.89 36.53
C GLN A 15 -18.33 26.28 35.67
N LEU A 16 -18.03 24.99 35.84
CA LEU A 16 -17.08 24.28 34.99
C LEU A 16 -17.58 24.22 33.54
N VAL A 17 -18.83 23.81 33.30
CA VAL A 17 -19.41 23.76 31.95
C VAL A 17 -19.46 25.15 31.33
N GLN A 18 -19.82 26.18 32.10
CA GLN A 18 -19.79 27.57 31.63
C GLN A 18 -18.37 28.01 31.27
N ALA A 19 -17.36 27.64 32.08
CA ALA A 19 -15.97 27.97 31.81
C ALA A 19 -15.46 27.29 30.52
N LEU A 20 -15.81 26.02 30.29
CA LEU A 20 -15.41 25.26 29.10
C LEU A 20 -16.12 25.71 27.82
N LYS A 21 -17.37 26.21 27.91
CA LYS A 21 -18.15 26.72 26.77
C LYS A 21 -17.84 28.18 26.39
N ARG A 22 -16.98 28.88 27.14
CA ARG A 22 -16.55 30.24 26.78
C ARG A 22 -15.72 30.18 25.51
N SER A 23 -16.26 30.70 24.40
CA SER A 23 -15.42 31.05 23.25
C SER A 23 -14.43 32.14 23.68
N GLU A 24 -13.16 32.01 23.30
CA GLU A 24 -12.05 32.93 23.64
C GLU A 24 -12.31 34.42 23.26
N GLY A 25 -13.47 34.78 22.68
CA GLY A 25 -13.89 36.14 22.32
C GLY A 25 -15.08 36.76 23.11
N TYR A 26 -15.64 36.13 24.16
CA TYR A 26 -16.79 36.70 24.90
C TYR A 26 -16.36 37.70 25.99
N LYS A 27 -16.79 38.97 25.85
CA LYS A 27 -16.45 40.12 26.72
C LYS A 27 -17.23 40.22 28.05
N ASN A 28 -18.19 39.33 28.33
CA ASN A 28 -18.97 39.39 29.57
C ASN A 28 -18.21 38.76 30.74
N ARG A 29 -17.49 39.64 31.46
CA ARG A 29 -16.73 39.35 32.68
C ARG A 29 -17.69 39.00 33.81
N GLN A 30 -17.70 37.73 34.25
CA GLN A 30 -18.10 37.43 35.63
C GLN A 30 -17.01 37.97 36.58
N PRO A 31 -17.35 38.43 37.80
CA PRO A 31 -16.45 39.27 38.61
C PRO A 31 -15.16 38.60 39.06
N ASN A 32 -15.08 37.26 39.06
CA ASN A 32 -13.94 36.49 39.62
C ASN A 32 -13.46 35.33 38.73
N ALA A 33 -13.85 35.28 37.46
CA ALA A 33 -13.73 34.04 36.66
C ALA A 33 -12.48 34.03 35.76
N ALA A 34 -11.55 33.10 36.02
CA ALA A 34 -10.58 32.46 35.10
C ALA A 34 -10.14 33.22 33.82
N GLY A 35 -9.93 34.54 33.87
CA GLY A 35 -9.59 35.34 32.70
C GLY A 35 -8.18 35.02 32.23
N GLY A 36 -8.06 34.30 31.11
CA GLY A 36 -6.75 33.98 30.49
C GLY A 36 -6.17 32.61 30.85
N VAL A 37 -6.91 31.73 31.56
CA VAL A 37 -6.46 30.35 31.77
C VAL A 37 -6.77 29.52 30.52
N PRO A 38 -5.78 28.85 29.92
CA PRO A 38 -6.03 27.97 28.77
C PRO A 38 -7.02 26.86 29.11
N THR A 39 -7.98 26.59 28.21
CA THR A 39 -9.01 25.55 28.39
C THR A 39 -8.42 24.19 28.78
N ILE A 40 -7.26 23.82 28.23
CA ILE A 40 -6.56 22.57 28.58
C ILE A 40 -6.17 22.50 30.07
N LYS A 41 -5.75 23.62 30.69
CA LYS A 41 -5.42 23.63 32.12
C LYS A 41 -6.66 23.47 32.99
N ILE A 42 -7.79 24.04 32.58
CA ILE A 42 -9.09 23.86 33.23
C ILE A 42 -9.51 22.39 33.16
N LEU A 43 -9.39 21.75 31.99
CA LEU A 43 -9.70 20.34 31.80
C LEU A 43 -8.78 19.41 32.60
N GLN A 44 -7.48 19.69 32.64
CA GLN A 44 -6.50 18.92 33.42
C GLN A 44 -6.75 19.04 34.93
N ALA A 45 -7.00 20.26 35.43
CA ALA A 45 -7.36 20.45 36.83
C ALA A 45 -8.69 19.76 37.13
N ALA A 46 -9.69 19.88 36.26
CA ALA A 46 -10.96 19.20 36.44
C ALA A 46 -10.80 17.69 36.51
N TRP A 47 -9.88 17.07 35.76
CA TRP A 47 -9.62 15.64 35.87
C TRP A 47 -8.98 15.24 37.21
N ILE A 48 -7.97 15.99 37.66
CA ILE A 48 -7.17 15.66 38.86
C ILE A 48 -7.90 16.02 40.15
N ASP A 49 -8.58 17.16 40.16
CA ASP A 49 -9.25 17.73 41.33
C ASP A 49 -10.58 16.99 41.61
N ASN A 50 -10.71 16.48 42.82
CA ASN A 50 -11.92 15.79 43.31
C ASN A 50 -12.67 16.61 44.37
N ALA A 51 -12.25 17.85 44.64
CA ALA A 51 -12.93 18.74 45.58
C ALA A 51 -14.31 19.19 45.08
N VAL A 52 -14.46 19.33 43.76
CA VAL A 52 -15.75 19.65 43.12
C VAL A 52 -16.42 18.37 42.64
N TYR A 53 -17.63 18.10 43.12
CA TYR A 53 -18.43 16.99 42.61
C TYR A 53 -18.90 17.27 41.18
N ILE A 54 -18.49 16.41 40.24
CA ILE A 54 -18.88 16.47 38.83
C ILE A 54 -19.62 15.18 38.47
N PRO A 55 -20.94 15.22 38.26
CA PRO A 55 -21.70 14.06 37.79
C PRO A 55 -21.13 13.53 36.48
N ARG A 56 -20.92 12.20 36.38
CA ARG A 56 -20.37 11.55 35.17
C ARG A 56 -19.10 12.26 34.66
N LYS A 57 -18.21 12.63 35.58
CA LYS A 57 -16.99 13.42 35.35
C LYS A 57 -16.21 13.03 34.09
N ALA A 58 -15.90 11.75 33.93
CA ALA A 58 -15.12 11.29 32.79
C ALA A 58 -15.85 11.50 31.46
N GLU A 59 -17.16 11.21 31.42
CA GLU A 59 -17.99 11.40 30.23
C GLU A 59 -18.09 12.86 29.80
N LEU A 60 -18.35 13.75 30.76
CA LEU A 60 -18.43 15.19 30.51
C LEU A 60 -17.11 15.71 29.94
N LEU A 61 -15.98 15.30 30.53
CA LEU A 61 -14.66 15.72 30.07
C LEU A 61 -14.35 15.17 28.67
N LEU A 62 -14.72 13.92 28.36
CA LEU A 62 -14.59 13.38 27.01
C LEU A 62 -15.39 14.17 25.98
N GLU A 63 -16.67 14.47 26.27
CA GLU A 63 -17.51 15.28 25.39
C GLU A 63 -16.89 16.65 25.15
N CYS A 64 -16.45 17.34 26.21
CA CYS A 64 -15.83 18.66 26.07
C CYS A 64 -14.50 18.62 25.30
N ILE A 65 -13.62 17.66 25.58
CA ILE A 65 -12.34 17.55 24.87
C ILE A 65 -12.57 17.25 23.39
N LEU A 66 -13.45 16.30 23.07
CA LEU A 66 -13.77 15.97 21.68
C LEU A 66 -14.49 17.09 20.96
N GLU A 67 -15.37 17.83 21.62
CA GLU A 67 -15.99 19.03 21.05
C GLU A 67 -14.93 20.06 20.67
N VAL A 68 -14.00 20.37 21.59
CA VAL A 68 -12.90 21.31 21.32
C VAL A 68 -12.05 20.84 20.15
N LEU A 69 -11.60 19.58 20.16
CA LEU A 69 -10.77 19.02 19.10
C LEU A 69 -11.49 19.02 17.74
N THR A 70 -12.74 18.55 17.68
CA THR A 70 -13.50 18.45 16.43
C THR A 70 -13.89 19.80 15.87
N MET A 71 -14.26 20.76 16.73
CA MET A 71 -14.57 22.12 16.31
C MET A 71 -13.32 22.87 15.86
N SER A 72 -12.20 22.68 16.57
CA SER A 72 -10.88 23.21 16.18
C SER A 72 -10.44 22.68 14.81
N ALA A 73 -10.64 21.39 14.55
CA ALA A 73 -10.35 20.77 13.27
C ALA A 73 -11.24 21.30 12.13
N LYS A 74 -12.53 21.56 12.40
CA LYS A 74 -13.47 22.10 11.41
C LYS A 74 -13.27 23.58 11.11
N ASN A 75 -12.89 24.38 12.11
CA ASN A 75 -12.78 25.84 12.00
C ASN A 75 -11.49 26.35 12.68
N PRO A 76 -10.30 26.01 12.14
CA PRO A 76 -9.03 26.38 12.75
C PRO A 76 -8.84 27.90 12.83
N ALA A 77 -9.37 28.65 11.87
CA ALA A 77 -9.29 30.12 11.84
C ALA A 77 -9.99 30.81 13.04
N LYS A 78 -11.03 30.18 13.60
CA LYS A 78 -11.83 30.77 14.69
C LYS A 78 -11.41 30.27 16.07
N LEU A 79 -10.94 29.03 16.16
CA LEU A 79 -10.73 28.33 17.43
C LEU A 79 -9.25 27.97 17.67
N GLY A 80 -8.37 28.30 16.74
CA GLY A 80 -6.99 27.83 16.72
C GLY A 80 -6.87 26.34 16.43
N THR A 81 -5.64 25.87 16.35
CA THR A 81 -5.28 24.49 16.03
C THR A 81 -5.09 23.64 17.29
N LYS A 82 -6.07 23.64 18.19
CA LYS A 82 -6.06 22.82 19.43
C LYS A 82 -5.88 21.32 19.13
N TYR A 83 -6.31 20.84 17.96
CA TYR A 83 -6.04 19.46 17.52
C TYR A 83 -4.56 19.14 17.28
N LEU A 84 -3.70 20.16 17.23
CA LEU A 84 -2.23 20.02 17.16
C LEU A 84 -1.55 20.10 18.53
N GLU A 85 -2.31 20.26 19.62
CA GLU A 85 -1.75 20.34 20.97
C GLU A 85 -1.73 18.94 21.63
N VAL A 86 -0.53 18.41 21.88
CA VAL A 86 -0.29 17.09 22.50
C VAL A 86 -1.07 16.90 23.81
N SER A 87 -1.16 17.95 24.63
CA SER A 87 -1.81 17.89 25.95
C SER A 87 -3.29 17.53 25.89
N TYR A 88 -4.02 17.92 24.83
CA TYR A 88 -5.42 17.53 24.68
C TYR A 88 -5.55 16.03 24.39
N TRP A 89 -4.69 15.49 23.52
CA TRP A 89 -4.67 14.06 23.19
C TRP A 89 -4.28 13.20 24.38
N GLN A 90 -3.26 13.61 25.13
CA GLN A 90 -2.86 12.93 26.35
C GLN A 90 -4.00 12.93 27.38
N LEU A 91 -4.63 14.08 27.64
CA LEU A 91 -5.74 14.11 28.59
C LEU A 91 -6.90 13.22 28.11
N LEU A 92 -7.23 13.26 26.82
CA LEU A 92 -8.26 12.43 26.22
C LEU A 92 -7.96 10.93 26.41
N GLU A 93 -6.71 10.52 26.20
CA GLU A 93 -6.26 9.15 26.45
C GLU A 93 -6.42 8.77 27.94
N HIS A 94 -5.97 9.61 28.87
CA HIS A 94 -6.06 9.33 30.30
C HIS A 94 -7.51 9.16 30.76
N VAL A 95 -8.42 10.00 30.27
CA VAL A 95 -9.85 9.90 30.60
C VAL A 95 -10.48 8.67 29.95
N LEU A 96 -10.12 8.33 28.70
CA LEU A 96 -10.58 7.11 28.01
C LEU A 96 -10.14 5.83 28.72
N VAL A 97 -8.89 5.78 29.20
CA VAL A 97 -8.37 4.65 29.99
C VAL A 97 -9.15 4.48 31.29
N GLY A 98 -9.54 5.58 31.94
CA GLY A 98 -10.37 5.56 33.14
C GLY A 98 -11.80 5.05 32.92
N LEU A 99 -12.29 5.05 31.67
CA LEU A 99 -13.66 4.67 31.29
C LEU A 99 -13.78 3.27 30.68
N ARG A 100 -12.73 2.44 30.77
CA ARG A 100 -12.49 1.15 30.05
C ARG A 100 -13.61 0.08 30.03
N ALA A 101 -14.85 0.33 30.46
CA ALA A 101 -15.94 -0.64 30.51
C ALA A 101 -17.31 -0.18 29.97
N GLN A 102 -17.50 1.04 29.45
CA GLN A 102 -18.84 1.53 29.03
C GLN A 102 -18.99 1.70 27.51
N HIS A 103 -19.26 0.60 26.81
CA HIS A 103 -19.45 0.60 25.35
C HIS A 103 -20.57 1.53 24.85
N ASP A 104 -21.71 1.58 25.55
CA ASP A 104 -22.87 2.39 25.14
C ASP A 104 -22.58 3.90 25.14
N PHE A 105 -21.76 4.37 26.08
CA PHE A 105 -21.35 5.76 26.14
C PHE A 105 -20.47 6.14 24.95
N LEU A 106 -19.51 5.28 24.57
CA LEU A 106 -18.66 5.53 23.41
C LEU A 106 -19.48 5.63 22.12
N HIS A 107 -20.52 4.79 21.96
CA HIS A 107 -21.45 4.90 20.84
C HIS A 107 -22.18 6.25 20.83
N ALA A 108 -22.68 6.72 21.98
CA ALA A 108 -23.31 8.04 22.08
C ALA A 108 -22.32 9.19 21.79
N LEU A 109 -21.08 9.05 22.24
CA LEU A 109 -20.02 10.04 22.05
C LEU A 109 -19.66 10.24 20.57
N VAL A 110 -19.38 9.15 19.85
CA VAL A 110 -19.09 9.21 18.40
C VAL A 110 -20.32 9.59 17.56
N SER A 111 -21.51 9.66 18.18
CA SER A 111 -22.71 10.22 17.56
C SER A 111 -22.76 11.71 17.53
N LYS A 112 -22.29 12.34 18.60
CA LYS A 112 -22.30 13.78 18.71
C LYS A 112 -21.11 14.39 17.97
N HIS A 113 -19.99 13.66 17.90
CA HIS A 113 -18.74 14.15 17.35
C HIS A 113 -18.29 13.35 16.12
N ASN A 114 -18.06 14.05 15.01
CA ASN A 114 -17.49 13.42 13.81
C ASN A 114 -15.98 13.23 13.98
N ILE A 115 -15.61 12.06 14.52
CA ILE A 115 -14.21 11.70 14.82
C ILE A 115 -13.34 11.63 13.55
N LEU A 116 -13.92 11.27 12.39
CA LEU A 116 -13.16 11.14 11.15
C LEU A 116 -12.51 12.45 10.70
N VAL A 117 -13.10 13.61 11.05
CA VAL A 117 -12.51 14.92 10.75
C VAL A 117 -11.18 15.13 11.46
N LEU A 118 -11.00 14.54 12.64
CA LEU A 118 -9.74 14.62 13.38
C LEU A 118 -8.60 13.92 12.64
N VAL A 119 -8.90 12.81 11.96
CA VAL A 119 -7.92 12.09 11.15
C VAL A 119 -7.43 12.98 10.02
N SER A 120 -8.33 13.59 9.27
CA SER A 120 -7.97 14.51 8.18
C SER A 120 -7.17 15.72 8.70
N ALA A 121 -7.57 16.29 9.84
CA ALA A 121 -6.88 17.45 10.40
C ALA A 121 -5.47 17.13 10.92
N VAL A 122 -5.32 16.01 11.64
CA VAL A 122 -4.03 15.54 12.16
C VAL A 122 -3.11 15.13 11.00
N THR A 123 -3.62 14.38 10.03
CA THR A 123 -2.82 13.90 8.88
C THR A 123 -2.22 15.01 8.04
N GLN A 124 -2.90 16.14 7.91
CA GLN A 124 -2.42 17.26 7.10
C GLN A 124 -1.36 18.12 7.79
N ASN A 125 -1.38 18.24 9.13
CA ASN A 125 -0.67 19.32 9.83
C ASN A 125 0.09 18.91 11.10
N ALA A 126 0.03 17.63 11.52
CA ALA A 126 0.60 17.20 12.79
C ALA A 126 2.09 16.85 12.73
N SER A 127 2.82 17.22 13.79
CA SER A 127 4.15 16.69 14.07
C SER A 127 4.08 15.23 14.54
N ILE A 128 5.24 14.56 14.57
CA ILE A 128 5.35 13.17 15.04
C ILE A 128 4.84 13.04 16.50
N ASP A 129 5.08 14.02 17.36
CA ASP A 129 4.63 13.99 18.76
C ASP A 129 3.10 14.04 18.89
N VAL A 130 2.45 14.88 18.08
CA VAL A 130 0.98 14.97 18.03
C VAL A 130 0.40 13.67 17.53
N TRP A 131 1.02 13.08 16.49
CA TRP A 131 0.64 11.76 15.99
C TRP A 131 0.78 10.68 17.06
N GLY A 132 1.92 10.63 17.75
CA GLY A 132 2.17 9.67 18.83
C GLY A 132 1.12 9.75 19.95
N ALA A 133 0.67 10.95 20.30
CA ALA A 133 -0.37 11.16 21.30
C ALA A 133 -1.80 10.88 20.78
N ALA A 134 -2.07 11.14 19.50
CA ALA A 134 -3.39 10.93 18.90
C ALA A 134 -3.71 9.45 18.62
N LEU A 135 -2.71 8.64 18.24
CA LEU A 135 -2.91 7.25 17.84
C LEU A 135 -3.60 6.37 18.91
N PRO A 136 -3.20 6.38 20.21
CA PRO A 136 -3.87 5.61 21.25
C PRO A 136 -5.35 5.92 21.39
N VAL A 137 -5.72 7.20 21.24
CA VAL A 137 -7.11 7.68 21.28
C VAL A 137 -7.88 7.22 20.04
N LEU A 138 -7.31 7.44 18.85
CA LEU A 138 -7.94 7.11 17.57
C LEU A 138 -8.20 5.60 17.44
N LYS A 139 -7.29 4.77 17.95
CA LYS A 139 -7.46 3.30 18.03
C LYS A 139 -8.74 2.89 18.75
N VAL A 140 -9.19 3.67 19.74
CA VAL A 140 -10.42 3.37 20.50
C VAL A 140 -11.66 3.95 19.80
N LEU A 141 -11.58 5.21 19.34
CA LEU A 141 -12.76 5.94 18.86
C LEU A 141 -13.13 5.65 17.40
N LEU A 142 -12.14 5.41 16.52
CA LEU A 142 -12.40 5.18 15.10
C LEU A 142 -13.18 3.90 14.83
N PRO A 143 -12.87 2.73 15.43
CA PRO A 143 -13.63 1.50 15.18
C PRO A 143 -15.12 1.65 15.53
N VAL A 144 -15.41 2.33 16.64
CA VAL A 144 -16.79 2.59 17.09
C VAL A 144 -17.51 3.54 16.12
N SER A 145 -16.79 4.55 15.61
CA SER A 145 -17.32 5.50 14.61
C SER A 145 -17.63 4.81 13.28
N ILE A 146 -16.71 3.97 12.79
CA ILE A 146 -16.82 3.22 11.53
C ILE A 146 -18.05 2.31 11.55
N ARG A 147 -18.19 1.44 12.58
CA ARG A 147 -19.33 0.52 12.71
C ARG A 147 -20.69 1.22 12.67
N ARG A 148 -20.73 2.47 13.11
CA ARG A 148 -21.97 3.21 13.22
C ARG A 148 -22.40 3.86 11.91
N ILE A 149 -21.45 4.39 11.13
CA ILE A 149 -21.79 5.14 9.91
C ILE A 149 -21.58 4.34 8.64
N GLY A 150 -20.83 3.24 8.66
CA GLY A 150 -20.29 2.65 7.45
C GLY A 150 -21.30 2.08 6.47
N ALA A 151 -22.42 1.54 6.97
CA ALA A 151 -23.54 1.14 6.12
C ALA A 151 -24.09 2.29 5.24
N SER A 152 -24.04 3.54 5.71
CA SER A 152 -24.64 4.70 5.03
C SER A 152 -23.63 5.70 4.45
N GLN A 153 -22.40 5.72 4.98
CA GLN A 153 -21.40 6.76 4.70
C GLN A 153 -20.01 6.15 4.44
N ILE A 154 -19.95 5.05 3.68
CA ILE A 154 -18.70 4.36 3.33
C ILE A 154 -17.65 5.28 2.70
N GLU A 155 -18.08 6.28 1.93
CA GLU A 155 -17.18 7.26 1.28
C GLU A 155 -16.40 8.10 2.31
N LEU A 156 -17.00 8.45 3.46
CA LEU A 156 -16.29 9.15 4.53
C LEU A 156 -15.25 8.26 5.20
N ILE A 157 -15.54 6.97 5.33
CA ILE A 157 -14.57 6.00 5.88
C ILE A 157 -13.42 5.80 4.89
N ASN A 158 -13.72 5.67 3.60
CA ASN A 158 -12.68 5.54 2.56
C ASN A 158 -11.83 6.82 2.48
N ALA A 159 -12.42 8.01 2.64
CA ALA A 159 -11.68 9.27 2.77
C ALA A 159 -10.79 9.29 4.03
N CYS A 160 -11.24 8.70 5.14
CA CYS A 160 -10.42 8.53 6.34
C CYS A 160 -9.23 7.60 6.08
N PHE A 161 -9.43 6.45 5.42
CA PHE A 161 -8.33 5.56 5.02
C PHE A 161 -7.35 6.27 4.07
N ARG A 162 -7.86 6.98 3.07
CA ARG A 162 -7.05 7.78 2.15
C ARG A 162 -6.15 8.75 2.92
N ASP A 163 -6.70 9.49 3.87
CA ASP A 163 -5.95 10.49 4.63
C ASP A 163 -4.91 9.83 5.56
N LEU A 164 -5.24 8.69 6.20
CA LEU A 164 -4.28 7.89 6.97
C LEU A 164 -3.12 7.39 6.10
N ILE A 165 -3.44 6.77 4.96
CA ILE A 165 -2.45 6.20 4.04
C ILE A 165 -1.56 7.32 3.47
N LYS A 166 -2.13 8.47 3.08
CA LYS A 166 -1.37 9.64 2.63
C LYS A 166 -0.38 10.15 3.67
N ALA A 167 -0.69 10.02 4.97
CA ALA A 167 0.18 10.47 6.04
C ALA A 167 1.26 9.46 6.43
N LEU A 168 1.13 8.18 6.08
CA LEU A 168 2.08 7.14 6.48
C LEU A 168 3.55 7.50 6.15
N PRO A 169 3.89 8.01 4.95
CA PRO A 169 5.27 8.38 4.64
C PRO A 169 5.88 9.47 5.53
N ARG A 170 5.05 10.27 6.21
CA ARG A 170 5.49 11.37 7.09
C ARG A 170 5.38 11.02 8.56
N ALA A 171 4.37 10.23 8.93
CA ALA A 171 3.99 9.97 10.32
C ALA A 171 4.48 8.62 10.84
N CYS A 172 4.77 7.67 9.94
CA CYS A 172 5.29 6.36 10.33
C CYS A 172 6.81 6.44 10.53
N THR A 173 7.24 6.15 11.75
CA THR A 173 8.64 5.99 12.11
C THR A 173 8.82 4.61 12.74
N LEU A 174 10.06 4.13 12.88
CA LEU A 174 10.34 2.89 13.61
C LEU A 174 9.68 2.88 15.01
N ALA A 175 9.66 4.01 15.71
CA ALA A 175 9.08 4.12 17.05
C ALA A 175 7.54 4.03 17.04
N THR A 176 6.87 4.52 16.01
CA THR A 176 5.40 4.61 15.95
C THR A 176 4.74 3.53 15.09
N MET A 177 5.52 2.70 14.39
CA MET A 177 5.03 1.70 13.44
C MET A 177 4.09 0.68 14.09
N HIS A 178 4.41 0.19 15.30
CA HIS A 178 3.54 -0.74 16.03
C HIS A 178 2.16 -0.14 16.36
N LEU A 179 2.08 1.18 16.59
CA LEU A 179 0.82 1.88 16.81
C LEU A 179 0.00 1.95 15.51
N MET A 180 0.67 2.19 14.37
CA MET A 180 0.02 2.18 13.05
C MET A 180 -0.54 0.79 12.72
N VAL A 181 0.25 -0.27 12.91
CA VAL A 181 -0.20 -1.66 12.73
C VAL A 181 -1.47 -1.93 13.55
N THR A 182 -1.45 -1.52 14.81
CA THR A 182 -2.56 -1.75 15.72
C THR A 182 -3.79 -0.90 15.35
N LEU A 183 -3.58 0.32 14.87
CA LEU A 183 -4.66 1.18 14.40
C LEU A 183 -5.32 0.60 13.16
N PHE A 184 -4.53 0.19 12.15
CA PHE A 184 -5.03 -0.42 10.91
C PHE A 184 -5.84 -1.68 11.20
N ASP A 185 -5.35 -2.56 12.07
CA ASP A 185 -6.10 -3.76 12.50
C ASP A 185 -7.46 -3.39 13.11
N ALA A 186 -7.48 -2.38 13.99
CA ALA A 186 -8.68 -1.95 14.68
C ALA A 186 -9.75 -1.35 13.74
N ILE A 187 -9.34 -0.66 12.67
CA ILE A 187 -10.27 0.01 11.74
C ILE A 187 -10.65 -0.84 10.52
N ILE A 188 -9.78 -1.76 10.07
CA ILE A 188 -10.06 -2.64 8.93
C ILE A 188 -11.22 -3.58 9.26
N LYS A 189 -11.20 -4.20 10.44
CA LYS A 189 -12.23 -5.18 10.84
C LYS A 189 -13.67 -4.64 10.76
N PRO A 190 -14.02 -3.49 11.36
CA PRO A 190 -15.36 -2.94 11.23
C PRO A 190 -15.67 -2.46 9.81
N TRP A 191 -14.72 -1.85 9.11
CA TRP A 191 -14.92 -1.40 7.73
C TRP A 191 -15.22 -2.56 6.78
N TYR A 192 -14.52 -3.69 6.93
CA TYR A 192 -14.73 -4.89 6.12
C TYR A 192 -16.20 -5.34 6.10
N SER A 193 -16.86 -5.33 7.27
CA SER A 193 -18.29 -5.69 7.39
C SER A 193 -19.20 -4.75 6.60
N ASP A 194 -18.84 -3.46 6.52
CA ASP A 194 -19.61 -2.47 5.77
C ASP A 194 -19.42 -2.61 4.25
N VAL A 195 -18.25 -3.11 3.79
CA VAL A 195 -17.97 -3.35 2.36
C VAL A 195 -18.73 -4.58 1.83
N GLU A 196 -19.11 -5.54 2.69
CA GLU A 196 -19.95 -6.69 2.32
C GLU A 196 -21.31 -6.27 1.73
N LEU A 197 -21.77 -5.05 2.04
CA LEU A 197 -22.91 -4.45 1.38
C LEU A 197 -22.51 -4.10 -0.08
N GLY A 198 -23.00 -4.85 -1.07
CA GLY A 198 -22.51 -4.77 -2.45
C GLY A 198 -22.49 -3.37 -3.11
N VAL A 199 -23.34 -2.43 -2.69
CA VAL A 199 -23.28 -1.02 -3.13
C VAL A 199 -22.02 -0.32 -2.61
N ASN A 200 -21.62 -0.62 -1.37
CA ASN A 200 -20.43 -0.07 -0.75
C ASN A 200 -19.16 -0.62 -1.40
N ALA A 201 -19.13 -1.90 -1.77
CA ALA A 201 -18.00 -2.48 -2.52
C ALA A 201 -17.68 -1.68 -3.81
N LYS A 202 -18.69 -1.36 -4.61
CA LYS A 202 -18.51 -0.57 -5.85
C LYS A 202 -17.99 0.85 -5.57
N LYS A 203 -18.53 1.52 -4.56
CA LYS A 203 -18.08 2.86 -4.14
C LYS A 203 -16.64 2.84 -3.64
N THR A 204 -16.28 1.81 -2.88
CA THR A 204 -14.93 1.61 -2.36
C THR A 204 -13.92 1.34 -3.47
N ALA A 205 -14.23 0.45 -4.41
CA ALA A 205 -13.34 0.18 -5.54
C ALA A 205 -13.11 1.45 -6.39
N LYS A 206 -14.18 2.19 -6.70
CA LYS A 206 -14.08 3.46 -7.43
C LYS A 206 -13.19 4.47 -6.70
N ASN A 207 -13.44 4.69 -5.41
CA ASN A 207 -12.67 5.63 -4.61
C ASN A 207 -11.20 5.20 -4.50
N PHE A 208 -10.94 3.90 -4.33
CA PHE A 208 -9.58 3.38 -4.25
C PHE A 208 -8.79 3.73 -5.51
N VAL A 209 -9.35 3.41 -6.69
CA VAL A 209 -8.70 3.68 -7.98
C VAL A 209 -8.48 5.18 -8.19
N SER A 210 -9.47 6.02 -7.88
CA SER A 210 -9.39 7.46 -8.16
C SER A 210 -8.56 8.28 -7.16
N GLU A 211 -8.54 7.90 -5.88
CA GLU A 211 -7.97 8.76 -4.82
C GLU A 211 -6.95 8.09 -3.90
N ILE A 212 -6.92 6.75 -3.85
CA ILE A 212 -6.12 6.01 -2.87
C ILE A 212 -4.96 5.26 -3.52
N LEU A 213 -5.03 4.91 -4.81
CA LEU A 213 -4.02 4.13 -5.52
C LEU A 213 -2.61 4.72 -5.40
N CYS A 214 -2.42 6.01 -5.72
CA CYS A 214 -1.10 6.65 -5.60
C CYS A 214 -0.63 6.80 -4.15
N PRO A 215 -1.47 7.26 -3.19
CA PRO A 215 -1.11 7.23 -1.77
C PRO A 215 -0.71 5.84 -1.25
N TYR A 216 -1.43 4.80 -1.67
CA TYR A 216 -1.12 3.42 -1.32
C TYR A 216 0.26 3.01 -1.85
N ALA A 217 0.57 3.33 -3.12
CA ALA A 217 1.88 3.06 -3.69
C ALA A 217 3.01 3.70 -2.88
N ALA A 218 2.90 5.01 -2.63
CA ALA A 218 3.89 5.76 -1.87
C ALA A 218 4.04 5.24 -0.42
N ALA A 219 2.93 4.94 0.25
CA ALA A 219 2.93 4.39 1.61
C ALA A 219 3.60 3.01 1.67
N ARG A 220 3.27 2.11 0.72
CA ARG A 220 3.81 0.76 0.68
C ARG A 220 5.32 0.76 0.48
N ILE A 221 5.82 1.58 -0.44
CA ILE A 221 7.26 1.72 -0.72
C ILE A 221 7.99 2.28 0.50
N HIS A 222 7.45 3.35 1.09
CA HIS A 222 8.04 3.96 2.28
C HIS A 222 8.12 2.97 3.44
N VAL A 223 7.03 2.25 3.74
CA VAL A 223 7.02 1.24 4.80
C VAL A 223 7.98 0.09 4.48
N GLY A 224 8.04 -0.36 3.22
CA GLY A 224 8.97 -1.38 2.75
C GLY A 224 10.44 -1.05 2.99
N SER A 225 10.81 0.23 2.92
CA SER A 225 12.19 0.68 3.11
C SER A 225 12.76 0.43 4.52
N PHE A 226 11.92 0.20 5.54
CA PHE A 226 12.39 -0.05 6.90
C PHE A 226 12.89 -1.48 7.15
N GLY A 227 12.42 -2.47 6.38
CA GLY A 227 12.90 -3.86 6.49
C GLY A 227 12.67 -4.54 7.85
N THR A 228 11.71 -4.09 8.66
CA THR A 228 11.39 -4.70 9.97
C THR A 228 10.20 -5.66 9.90
N ASN A 229 10.01 -6.45 10.96
CA ASN A 229 8.83 -7.30 11.10
C ASN A 229 7.54 -6.47 11.13
N GLU A 230 7.52 -5.37 11.88
CA GLU A 230 6.38 -4.46 11.94
C GLU A 230 6.08 -3.82 10.59
N ALA A 231 7.10 -3.50 9.79
CA ALA A 231 6.93 -2.98 8.44
C ALA A 231 6.25 -4.02 7.55
N SER A 232 6.69 -5.27 7.63
CA SER A 232 6.10 -6.38 6.88
C SER A 232 4.63 -6.62 7.26
N VAL A 233 4.28 -6.51 8.54
CA VAL A 233 2.90 -6.61 9.01
C VAL A 233 2.06 -5.45 8.48
N LEU A 234 2.58 -4.22 8.54
CA LEU A 234 1.87 -3.05 8.04
C LEU A 234 1.66 -3.10 6.51
N ILE A 235 2.65 -3.57 5.75
CA ILE A 235 2.51 -3.82 4.30
C ILE A 235 1.41 -4.86 4.06
N SER A 236 1.39 -5.96 4.82
CA SER A 236 0.35 -6.97 4.70
C SER A 236 -1.05 -6.39 4.97
N GLN A 237 -1.18 -5.46 5.91
CA GLN A 237 -2.44 -4.76 6.18
C GLN A 237 -2.84 -3.78 5.07
N LEU A 238 -1.86 -3.06 4.48
CA LEU A 238 -2.09 -2.20 3.32
C LEU A 238 -2.53 -3.02 2.10
N ASP A 239 -1.85 -4.13 1.85
CA ASP A 239 -2.15 -5.07 0.76
C ASP A 239 -3.53 -5.71 0.98
N TYR A 240 -3.88 -6.07 2.22
CA TYR A 240 -5.22 -6.55 2.57
C TYR A 240 -6.30 -5.47 2.33
N PHE A 241 -6.06 -4.23 2.77
CA PHE A 241 -6.96 -3.11 2.54
C PHE A 241 -7.16 -2.85 1.03
N ALA A 242 -6.08 -2.85 0.24
CA ALA A 242 -6.15 -2.68 -1.21
C ALA A 242 -6.95 -3.81 -1.87
N THR A 243 -6.69 -5.05 -1.46
CA THR A 243 -7.40 -6.25 -1.94
C THR A 243 -8.89 -6.16 -1.67
N VAL A 244 -9.29 -5.85 -0.43
CA VAL A 244 -10.72 -5.73 -0.06
C VAL A 244 -11.35 -4.52 -0.76
N SER A 245 -10.60 -3.43 -0.94
CA SER A 245 -11.11 -2.23 -1.60
C SER A 245 -11.39 -2.48 -3.08
N LEU A 246 -10.47 -3.14 -3.78
CA LEU A 246 -10.56 -3.38 -5.21
C LEU A 246 -11.51 -4.52 -5.55
N TYR A 247 -11.43 -5.61 -4.78
CA TYR A 247 -12.04 -6.89 -5.14
C TYR A 247 -13.19 -7.30 -4.21
N GLY A 248 -13.47 -6.50 -3.18
CA GLY A 248 -14.49 -6.77 -2.20
C GLY A 248 -14.08 -7.83 -1.15
N PRO A 249 -14.96 -8.12 -0.18
CA PRO A 249 -14.75 -9.14 0.85
C PRO A 249 -14.79 -10.55 0.25
N GLN A 250 -14.13 -11.52 0.90
CA GLN A 250 -14.29 -12.93 0.55
C GLN A 250 -15.73 -13.33 0.93
N ARG A 251 -16.48 -13.90 -0.01
CA ARG A 251 -17.87 -14.30 0.27
C ARG A 251 -17.87 -15.35 1.38
N LEU A 252 -18.42 -15.03 2.56
CA LEU A 252 -18.60 -15.97 3.65
C LEU A 252 -19.38 -17.20 3.15
N GLY A 253 -18.75 -18.38 3.16
CA GLY A 253 -19.36 -19.65 2.76
C GLY A 253 -19.66 -19.82 1.26
N GLY A 254 -19.21 -18.89 0.41
CA GLY A 254 -19.39 -18.97 -1.05
C GLY A 254 -18.12 -19.45 -1.74
N LYS A 255 -18.27 -20.33 -2.75
CA LYS A 255 -17.18 -20.61 -3.69
C LYS A 255 -16.64 -19.27 -4.24
N PRO A 256 -15.31 -19.11 -4.38
CA PRO A 256 -14.76 -17.94 -5.06
C PRO A 256 -15.48 -17.77 -6.41
N SER A 257 -15.74 -16.52 -6.81
CA SER A 257 -16.56 -16.24 -8.01
C SER A 257 -15.98 -16.84 -9.29
N GLY A 258 -14.69 -17.21 -9.31
CA GLY A 258 -13.94 -17.64 -10.49
C GLY A 258 -13.70 -16.52 -11.50
N SER A 259 -14.52 -15.47 -11.46
CA SER A 259 -14.44 -14.27 -12.29
C SER A 259 -13.69 -13.13 -11.61
N LEU A 260 -12.96 -12.36 -12.42
CA LEU A 260 -12.34 -11.11 -12.01
C LEU A 260 -13.39 -10.03 -11.67
N PRO A 261 -13.14 -9.15 -10.69
CA PRO A 261 -14.03 -8.04 -10.35
C PRO A 261 -14.21 -7.02 -11.49
N ASP A 262 -15.36 -6.35 -11.53
CA ASP A 262 -15.69 -5.30 -12.52
C ASP A 262 -14.69 -4.12 -12.47
N SER A 263 -14.10 -3.87 -11.31
CA SER A 263 -13.14 -2.78 -11.08
C SER A 263 -11.79 -2.96 -11.77
N VAL A 264 -11.47 -4.18 -12.25
CA VAL A 264 -10.16 -4.50 -12.84
C VAL A 264 -9.88 -3.64 -14.07
N ASP A 265 -10.87 -3.42 -14.93
CA ASP A 265 -10.66 -2.64 -16.16
C ASP A 265 -10.35 -1.18 -15.82
N THR A 266 -11.09 -0.57 -14.90
CA THR A 266 -10.84 0.81 -14.43
C THR A 266 -9.51 0.93 -13.68
N LEU A 267 -9.12 -0.10 -12.93
CA LEU A 267 -7.81 -0.16 -12.27
C LEU A 267 -6.69 -0.18 -13.33
N VAL A 268 -6.80 -1.02 -14.35
CA VAL A 268 -5.79 -1.17 -15.39
C VAL A 268 -5.68 0.07 -16.26
N GLU A 269 -6.80 0.70 -16.62
CA GLU A 269 -6.80 2.02 -17.28
C GLU A 269 -6.03 3.06 -16.45
N SER A 270 -6.25 3.10 -15.14
CA SER A 270 -5.58 4.05 -14.24
C SER A 270 -4.08 3.73 -14.08
N LEU A 271 -3.73 2.45 -13.91
CA LEU A 271 -2.33 2.01 -13.83
C LEU A 271 -1.56 2.33 -15.12
N THR A 272 -2.14 2.03 -16.29
CA THR A 272 -1.50 2.31 -17.58
C THR A 272 -1.36 3.80 -17.85
N ALA A 273 -2.30 4.64 -17.39
CA ALA A 273 -2.16 6.09 -17.45
C ALA A 273 -1.04 6.60 -16.52
N LEU A 274 -0.92 6.05 -15.31
CA LEU A 274 0.10 6.45 -14.34
C LEU A 274 1.51 5.96 -14.73
N LEU A 275 1.64 4.79 -15.34
CA LEU A 275 2.91 4.30 -15.89
C LEU A 275 3.48 5.22 -16.98
N LYS A 276 2.61 5.93 -17.72
CA LYS A 276 3.03 6.93 -18.71
C LYS A 276 3.44 8.26 -18.07
N SER A 277 3.14 8.47 -16.78
CA SER A 277 3.44 9.68 -16.03
C SER A 277 4.81 9.57 -15.35
N SER A 278 5.75 10.44 -15.75
CA SER A 278 7.15 10.38 -15.29
C SER A 278 7.35 10.50 -13.77
N SER A 279 6.45 11.17 -13.07
CA SER A 279 6.56 11.40 -11.63
C SER A 279 6.06 10.25 -10.76
N THR A 280 5.25 9.34 -11.32
CA THR A 280 4.58 8.26 -10.54
C THR A 280 4.87 6.86 -11.08
N SER A 281 5.49 6.74 -12.26
CA SER A 281 5.81 5.46 -12.90
C SER A 281 6.59 4.50 -11.98
N THR A 282 7.63 4.98 -11.30
CA THR A 282 8.44 4.16 -10.39
C THR A 282 7.61 3.60 -9.24
N ASP A 283 6.78 4.45 -8.61
CA ASP A 283 5.95 4.01 -7.49
C ASP A 283 4.91 2.98 -7.92
N ILE A 284 4.35 3.15 -9.12
CA ILE A 284 3.39 2.20 -9.68
C ILE A 284 4.06 0.87 -10.02
N CYS A 285 5.26 0.90 -10.60
CA CYS A 285 6.03 -0.32 -10.89
C CYS A 285 6.18 -1.22 -9.66
N GLU A 286 6.50 -0.65 -8.50
CA GLU A 286 6.71 -1.38 -7.24
C GLU A 286 5.46 -2.10 -6.71
N ILE A 287 4.25 -1.67 -7.12
CA ILE A 287 2.99 -2.26 -6.64
C ILE A 287 2.30 -3.19 -7.63
N LEU A 288 2.76 -3.27 -8.89
CA LEU A 288 2.12 -4.12 -9.91
C LEU A 288 2.15 -5.60 -9.55
N SER A 289 3.30 -6.09 -9.07
CA SER A 289 3.48 -7.49 -8.65
C SER A 289 2.59 -7.84 -7.45
N PRO A 290 2.58 -7.06 -6.34
CA PRO A 290 1.64 -7.25 -5.25
C PRO A 290 0.16 -7.22 -5.66
N LEU A 291 -0.23 -6.30 -6.56
CA LEU A 291 -1.60 -6.22 -7.06
C LEU A 291 -1.99 -7.48 -7.86
N LEU A 292 -1.10 -7.98 -8.72
CA LEU A 292 -1.32 -9.24 -9.45
C LEU A 292 -1.49 -10.42 -8.49
N TYR A 293 -0.57 -10.56 -7.53
CA TYR A 293 -0.63 -11.64 -6.54
C TYR A 293 -1.97 -11.63 -5.79
N ASN A 294 -2.37 -10.46 -5.27
CA ASN A 294 -3.61 -10.30 -4.54
C ASN A 294 -4.86 -10.53 -5.40
N LEU A 295 -4.83 -10.13 -6.67
CA LEU A 295 -5.91 -10.40 -7.63
C LEU A 295 -6.12 -11.91 -7.80
N VAL A 296 -5.02 -12.65 -8.03
CA VAL A 296 -5.07 -14.10 -8.24
C VAL A 296 -5.51 -14.81 -6.97
N GLU A 297 -4.89 -14.52 -5.82
CA GLU A 297 -5.26 -15.12 -4.53
C GLU A 297 -6.72 -14.86 -4.16
N LYS A 298 -7.28 -13.73 -4.59
CA LYS A 298 -8.68 -13.41 -4.33
C LYS A 298 -9.66 -14.25 -5.15
N VAL A 299 -9.36 -14.45 -6.44
CA VAL A 299 -10.26 -15.17 -7.36
C VAL A 299 -10.02 -16.67 -7.34
N SER A 300 -8.81 -17.07 -6.97
CA SER A 300 -8.38 -18.46 -6.87
C SER A 300 -7.42 -18.54 -5.68
N PRO A 301 -7.87 -18.86 -4.46
CA PRO A 301 -6.97 -18.92 -3.30
C PRO A 301 -5.95 -20.05 -3.42
N SER A 302 -4.70 -19.81 -3.05
CA SER A 302 -3.67 -20.86 -3.00
C SER A 302 -4.02 -21.99 -2.03
N SER A 303 -4.67 -21.68 -0.91
CA SER A 303 -5.12 -22.65 0.10
C SER A 303 -6.16 -23.65 -0.39
N GLU A 304 -6.90 -23.32 -1.44
CA GLU A 304 -7.97 -24.14 -2.00
C GLU A 304 -7.54 -24.88 -3.29
N ARG A 305 -6.31 -24.63 -3.76
CA ARG A 305 -5.81 -25.13 -5.05
C ARG A 305 -4.79 -26.25 -4.88
N ALA A 306 -5.09 -27.41 -5.46
CA ALA A 306 -4.10 -28.48 -5.67
C ALA A 306 -3.40 -28.37 -7.04
N GLN A 307 -3.90 -27.51 -7.93
CA GLN A 307 -3.49 -27.34 -9.33
C GLN A 307 -3.55 -25.86 -9.74
N ALA A 308 -3.07 -25.55 -10.95
CA ALA A 308 -3.15 -24.23 -11.56
C ALA A 308 -4.58 -23.64 -11.53
N PRO A 309 -4.73 -22.30 -11.47
CA PRO A 309 -6.03 -21.66 -11.55
C PRO A 309 -6.83 -22.08 -12.80
N PRO A 310 -8.18 -22.04 -12.77
CA PRO A 310 -9.01 -22.42 -13.90
C PRO A 310 -8.70 -21.63 -15.18
N ALA A 311 -8.85 -22.25 -16.35
CA ALA A 311 -8.54 -21.64 -17.64
C ALA A 311 -9.22 -20.28 -17.87
N HIS A 312 -10.50 -20.15 -17.52
CA HIS A 312 -11.23 -18.88 -17.63
C HIS A 312 -10.63 -17.77 -16.74
N THR A 313 -10.13 -18.11 -15.55
CA THR A 313 -9.46 -17.16 -14.65
C THR A 313 -8.12 -16.74 -15.23
N ARG A 314 -7.31 -17.70 -15.73
CA ARG A 314 -6.02 -17.42 -16.36
C ARG A 314 -6.17 -16.52 -17.58
N HIS A 315 -7.09 -16.87 -18.47
CA HIS A 315 -7.40 -16.07 -19.65
C HIS A 315 -7.87 -14.66 -19.28
N ALA A 316 -8.75 -14.53 -18.27
CA ALA A 316 -9.20 -13.22 -17.81
C ALA A 316 -8.06 -12.38 -17.21
N VAL A 317 -7.16 -12.98 -16.42
CA VAL A 317 -5.99 -12.29 -15.85
C VAL A 317 -5.02 -11.86 -16.96
N LEU A 318 -4.81 -12.72 -17.95
CA LEU A 318 -3.98 -12.42 -19.11
C LEU A 318 -4.51 -11.21 -19.89
N GLU A 319 -5.75 -11.30 -20.37
CA GLU A 319 -6.34 -10.30 -21.27
C GLU A 319 -6.64 -8.97 -20.57
N ARG A 320 -7.20 -9.02 -19.35
CA ARG A 320 -7.68 -7.81 -18.67
C ARG A 320 -6.62 -7.12 -17.83
N PHE A 321 -5.58 -7.83 -17.37
CA PHE A 321 -4.56 -7.26 -16.49
C PHE A 321 -3.14 -7.34 -17.09
N LEU A 322 -2.64 -8.53 -17.37
CA LEU A 322 -1.22 -8.70 -17.74
C LEU A 322 -0.88 -8.07 -19.09
N LEU A 323 -1.69 -8.33 -20.13
CA LEU A 323 -1.40 -7.86 -21.48
C LEU A 323 -1.37 -6.32 -21.57
N PRO A 324 -2.35 -5.56 -21.04
CA PRO A 324 -2.31 -4.09 -21.07
C PRO A 324 -1.16 -3.51 -20.24
N ILE A 325 -0.90 -4.07 -19.06
CA ILE A 325 0.15 -3.61 -18.15
C ILE A 325 1.52 -3.86 -18.75
N MET A 326 1.83 -5.10 -19.16
CA MET A 326 3.11 -5.46 -19.77
C MET A 326 3.36 -4.62 -21.02
N THR A 327 2.38 -4.49 -21.91
CA THR A 327 2.49 -3.65 -23.11
C THR A 327 2.81 -2.18 -22.78
N SER A 328 2.31 -1.67 -21.65
CA SER A 328 2.59 -0.30 -21.18
C SER A 328 3.96 -0.14 -20.54
N LEU A 329 4.59 -1.22 -20.04
CA LEU A 329 5.94 -1.22 -19.49
C LEU A 329 7.02 -1.23 -20.58
N LEU A 330 6.80 -2.00 -21.66
CA LEU A 330 7.76 -2.22 -22.75
C LEU A 330 8.37 -0.97 -23.41
N PRO A 331 7.73 0.22 -23.46
CA PRO A 331 8.37 1.41 -24.01
C PRO A 331 9.53 1.98 -23.16
N SER A 332 9.68 1.53 -21.91
CA SER A 332 10.55 2.17 -20.92
C SER A 332 11.60 1.22 -20.35
N SER A 333 12.88 1.53 -20.59
CA SER A 333 14.04 0.71 -20.19
C SER A 333 14.19 0.45 -18.69
N HIS A 334 13.69 1.35 -17.84
CA HIS A 334 13.76 1.21 -16.38
C HIS A 334 12.78 0.17 -15.81
N THR A 335 11.90 -0.40 -16.63
CA THR A 335 10.82 -1.29 -16.18
C THR A 335 11.21 -2.77 -16.12
N LEU A 336 12.41 -3.12 -16.55
CA LEU A 336 12.87 -4.52 -16.59
C LEU A 336 12.79 -5.25 -15.23
N PRO A 337 13.17 -4.64 -14.08
CA PRO A 337 12.97 -5.25 -12.77
C PRO A 337 11.49 -5.59 -12.49
N THR A 338 10.59 -4.70 -12.91
CA THR A 338 9.14 -4.88 -12.79
C THR A 338 8.63 -6.02 -13.66
N VAL A 339 9.11 -6.11 -14.91
CA VAL A 339 8.78 -7.22 -15.83
C VAL A 339 9.23 -8.55 -15.23
N LEU A 340 10.46 -8.61 -14.70
CA LEU A 340 10.97 -9.80 -14.03
C LEU A 340 10.12 -10.20 -12.82
N SER A 341 9.73 -9.25 -11.98
CA SER A 341 8.88 -9.48 -10.81
C SER A 341 7.50 -10.04 -11.22
N LEU A 342 6.90 -9.50 -12.28
CA LEU A 342 5.64 -10.00 -12.81
C LEU A 342 5.78 -11.41 -13.42
N LEU A 343 6.87 -11.71 -14.12
CA LEU A 343 7.14 -13.05 -14.66
C LEU A 343 7.25 -14.11 -13.57
N ARG A 344 7.94 -13.79 -12.46
CA ARG A 344 8.02 -14.68 -11.30
C ARG A 344 6.65 -14.95 -10.71
N ASN A 345 5.82 -13.92 -10.54
CA ASN A 345 4.45 -14.13 -10.06
C ASN A 345 3.58 -14.94 -11.02
N ILE A 346 3.78 -14.80 -12.34
CA ILE A 346 3.06 -15.61 -13.34
C ILE A 346 3.40 -17.09 -13.19
N ASP A 347 4.68 -17.40 -13.00
CA ASP A 347 5.19 -18.76 -12.80
C ASP A 347 4.74 -19.33 -11.45
N GLU A 348 4.95 -18.60 -10.35
CA GLU A 348 4.56 -18.99 -9.00
C GLU A 348 3.04 -19.24 -8.87
N ALA A 349 2.23 -18.43 -9.54
CA ALA A 349 0.77 -18.59 -9.55
C ALA A 349 0.26 -19.60 -10.60
N ALA A 350 1.17 -20.22 -11.37
CA ALA A 350 0.87 -21.15 -12.46
C ALA A 350 -0.17 -20.60 -13.46
N LEU A 351 -0.04 -19.31 -13.82
CA LEU A 351 -1.00 -18.64 -14.71
C LEU A 351 -0.84 -19.04 -16.18
N TYR A 352 0.33 -19.53 -16.59
CA TYR A 352 0.55 -20.08 -17.92
C TYR A 352 0.50 -21.61 -17.88
N GLN A 353 -0.26 -22.22 -18.80
CA GLN A 353 -0.31 -23.67 -18.98
C GLN A 353 -0.08 -24.00 -20.47
N PRO A 354 1.02 -24.69 -20.82
CA PRO A 354 1.27 -25.13 -22.18
C PRO A 354 0.12 -26.02 -22.71
N GLY A 355 -0.32 -25.79 -23.95
CA GLY A 355 -1.46 -26.50 -24.55
C GLY A 355 -2.84 -25.97 -24.12
N GLY A 356 -2.90 -24.87 -23.36
CA GLY A 356 -4.16 -24.24 -22.93
C GLY A 356 -4.87 -23.46 -24.04
N GLU A 357 -6.15 -23.16 -23.82
CA GLU A 357 -6.98 -22.37 -24.76
C GLU A 357 -6.46 -20.93 -24.97
N ASP A 358 -5.71 -20.40 -23.99
CA ASP A 358 -5.09 -19.08 -23.98
C ASP A 358 -3.64 -19.06 -24.50
N GLN A 359 -3.14 -20.18 -25.03
CA GLN A 359 -1.75 -20.33 -25.45
C GLN A 359 -1.30 -19.28 -26.47
N ASP A 360 -2.08 -19.03 -27.53
CA ASP A 360 -1.67 -18.09 -28.58
C ASP A 360 -1.44 -16.67 -28.05
N THR A 361 -2.31 -16.20 -27.14
CA THR A 361 -2.15 -14.89 -26.50
C THR A 361 -0.89 -14.88 -25.62
N TRP A 362 -0.63 -15.95 -24.87
CA TRP A 362 0.58 -16.07 -24.06
C TRP A 362 1.85 -16.05 -24.92
N LEU A 363 1.90 -16.85 -25.99
CA LEU A 363 3.06 -16.90 -26.90
C LEU A 363 3.32 -15.51 -27.53
N ALA A 364 2.27 -14.79 -27.92
CA ALA A 364 2.41 -13.44 -28.44
C ALA A 364 2.97 -12.46 -27.40
N LEU A 365 2.62 -12.61 -26.12
CA LEU A 365 3.21 -11.83 -25.03
C LEU A 365 4.68 -12.22 -24.81
N TRP A 366 5.00 -13.51 -24.77
CA TRP A 366 6.36 -14.03 -24.62
C TRP A 366 7.30 -13.55 -25.70
N ALA A 367 6.91 -13.64 -26.97
CA ALA A 367 7.71 -13.15 -28.08
C ALA A 367 8.02 -11.63 -27.95
N LYS A 368 7.06 -10.83 -27.48
CA LYS A 368 7.27 -9.39 -27.21
C LYS A 368 8.26 -9.16 -26.06
N LEU A 369 8.14 -9.92 -24.97
CA LEU A 369 9.04 -9.81 -23.82
C LEU A 369 10.47 -10.23 -24.20
N VAL A 370 10.65 -11.34 -24.93
CA VAL A 370 11.95 -11.80 -25.42
C VAL A 370 12.60 -10.72 -26.30
N THR A 371 11.87 -10.20 -27.29
CA THR A 371 12.37 -9.16 -28.19
C THR A 371 12.78 -7.89 -27.42
N TYR A 372 11.95 -7.47 -26.47
CA TYR A 372 12.24 -6.33 -25.60
C TYR A 372 13.50 -6.55 -24.76
N THR A 373 13.60 -7.68 -24.04
CA THR A 373 14.75 -7.96 -23.16
C THR A 373 16.05 -8.08 -23.96
N LEU A 374 16.01 -8.70 -25.13
CA LEU A 374 17.17 -8.74 -26.03
C LEU A 374 17.59 -7.34 -26.47
N LYS A 375 16.64 -6.49 -26.88
CA LYS A 375 16.92 -5.10 -27.25
C LYS A 375 17.51 -4.29 -26.09
N GLU A 376 16.96 -4.44 -24.88
CA GLU A 376 17.48 -3.75 -23.69
C GLU A 376 18.90 -4.22 -23.34
N SER A 377 19.22 -5.49 -23.56
CA SER A 377 20.58 -6.02 -23.36
C SER A 377 21.64 -5.43 -24.29
N GLU A 378 21.22 -4.77 -25.39
CA GLU A 378 22.14 -4.06 -26.29
C GLU A 378 22.55 -2.69 -25.76
N SER A 379 21.77 -2.12 -24.85
CA SER A 379 22.07 -0.82 -24.27
C SER A 379 23.34 -0.90 -23.40
N PRO A 380 24.37 -0.07 -23.64
CA PRO A 380 25.60 -0.09 -22.85
C PRO A 380 25.38 0.10 -21.35
N GLN A 381 24.30 0.78 -20.97
CA GLN A 381 23.96 1.05 -19.56
C GLN A 381 23.26 -0.13 -18.86
N LEU A 382 22.74 -1.08 -19.64
CA LEU A 382 21.88 -2.17 -19.15
C LEU A 382 22.47 -3.55 -19.46
N LYS A 383 23.47 -3.62 -20.35
CA LYS A 383 24.15 -4.87 -20.71
C LYS A 383 24.75 -5.58 -19.49
N ASP A 384 25.25 -4.82 -18.52
CA ASP A 384 25.88 -5.37 -17.30
C ASP A 384 24.86 -5.54 -16.14
N ARG A 385 23.58 -5.30 -16.39
CA ARG A 385 22.53 -5.46 -15.38
C ARG A 385 22.07 -6.93 -15.29
N PRO A 386 22.06 -7.52 -14.09
CA PRO A 386 21.59 -8.90 -13.89
C PRO A 386 20.17 -9.14 -14.41
N GLU A 387 19.30 -8.11 -14.38
CA GLU A 387 17.89 -8.23 -14.71
C GLU A 387 17.64 -8.67 -16.16
N CYS A 388 18.52 -8.35 -17.11
CA CYS A 388 18.42 -8.82 -18.50
C CYS A 388 18.50 -10.35 -18.57
N PHE A 389 19.54 -10.92 -17.95
CA PHE A 389 19.76 -12.36 -17.93
C PHE A 389 18.75 -13.09 -17.04
N LEU A 390 18.37 -12.50 -15.90
CA LEU A 390 17.33 -13.06 -15.03
C LEU A 390 15.96 -13.11 -15.73
N THR A 391 15.63 -12.11 -16.55
CA THR A 391 14.40 -12.08 -17.33
C THR A 391 14.43 -13.14 -18.44
N LEU A 392 15.53 -13.26 -19.18
CA LEU A 392 15.70 -14.33 -20.18
C LEU A 392 15.66 -15.72 -19.55
N HIS A 393 16.23 -15.88 -18.35
CA HIS A 393 16.17 -17.14 -17.61
C HIS A 393 14.75 -17.50 -17.17
N ALA A 394 13.98 -16.52 -16.65
CA ALA A 394 12.57 -16.75 -16.34
C ALA A 394 11.78 -17.16 -17.60
N LEU A 395 11.96 -16.45 -18.71
CA LEU A 395 11.33 -16.78 -19.99
C LEU A 395 11.77 -18.14 -20.54
N TRP A 396 13.03 -18.52 -20.38
CA TRP A 396 13.54 -19.84 -20.79
C TRP A 396 12.81 -20.98 -20.07
N ASN A 397 12.56 -20.80 -18.77
CA ASN A 397 11.87 -21.80 -17.95
C ASN A 397 10.37 -21.86 -18.24
N ILE A 398 9.73 -20.73 -18.56
CA ILE A 398 8.29 -20.65 -18.85
C ILE A 398 7.98 -21.07 -20.29
N CYS A 399 8.74 -20.59 -21.28
CA CYS A 399 8.45 -20.71 -22.71
C CYS A 399 9.73 -20.94 -23.53
N THR A 400 10.37 -22.09 -23.33
CA THR A 400 11.63 -22.46 -24.01
C THR A 400 11.57 -22.29 -25.53
N ASP A 401 10.46 -22.69 -26.17
CA ASP A 401 10.29 -22.64 -27.64
C ASP A 401 10.32 -21.20 -28.20
N GLU A 402 9.94 -20.19 -27.42
CA GLU A 402 9.97 -18.78 -27.84
C GLU A 402 11.36 -18.14 -27.68
N VAL A 403 12.16 -18.66 -26.75
CA VAL A 403 13.54 -18.19 -26.51
C VAL A 403 14.53 -18.92 -27.43
N ALA A 404 14.27 -20.19 -27.74
CA ALA A 404 15.16 -21.05 -28.52
C ALA A 404 15.64 -20.44 -29.85
N PRO A 405 14.81 -19.76 -30.66
CA PRO A 405 15.24 -19.13 -31.91
C PRO A 405 16.30 -18.04 -31.74
N PHE A 406 16.42 -17.47 -30.53
CA PHE A 406 17.34 -16.38 -30.22
C PHE A 406 18.57 -16.85 -29.44
N LEU A 407 18.77 -18.16 -29.25
CA LEU A 407 19.86 -18.69 -28.43
C LEU A 407 21.24 -18.27 -28.90
N SER A 408 21.47 -18.19 -30.20
CA SER A 408 22.76 -17.74 -30.73
C SER A 408 23.10 -16.31 -30.28
N VAL A 409 22.10 -15.42 -30.24
CA VAL A 409 22.21 -14.05 -29.72
C VAL A 409 22.40 -14.05 -28.21
N VAL A 410 21.59 -14.81 -27.46
CA VAL A 410 21.68 -14.91 -26.00
C VAL A 410 23.06 -15.40 -25.56
N LEU A 411 23.56 -16.48 -26.16
CA LEU A 411 24.89 -17.03 -25.86
C LEU A 411 26.01 -16.06 -26.25
N THR A 412 25.87 -15.33 -27.35
CA THR A 412 26.80 -14.25 -27.71
C THR A 412 26.83 -13.19 -26.61
N ARG A 413 25.68 -12.77 -26.08
CA ARG A 413 25.63 -11.79 -24.98
C ARG A 413 26.25 -12.32 -23.70
N ILE A 414 25.96 -13.58 -23.31
CA ILE A 414 26.58 -14.23 -22.14
C ILE A 414 28.10 -14.23 -22.26
N SER A 415 28.63 -14.54 -23.44
CA SER A 415 30.09 -14.60 -23.67
C SER A 415 30.79 -13.24 -23.54
N GLN A 416 30.04 -12.14 -23.63
CA GLN A 416 30.55 -10.77 -23.49
C GLN A 416 30.57 -10.30 -22.04
N VAL A 417 30.02 -11.07 -21.09
CA VAL A 417 30.03 -10.74 -19.66
C VAL A 417 31.30 -11.31 -19.04
N SER A 418 32.08 -10.47 -18.37
CA SER A 418 33.34 -10.89 -17.74
C SER A 418 33.16 -11.36 -16.30
N LEU A 419 34.07 -12.22 -15.84
CA LEU A 419 34.13 -12.61 -14.42
C LEU A 419 34.35 -11.37 -13.55
N GLY A 420 33.46 -11.13 -12.60
CA GLY A 420 33.48 -9.97 -11.69
C GLY A 420 32.51 -8.85 -12.07
N GLU A 421 31.86 -8.93 -13.23
CA GLU A 421 30.75 -8.03 -13.57
C GLU A 421 29.48 -8.41 -12.79
N PRO A 422 28.61 -7.43 -12.42
CA PRO A 422 27.40 -7.70 -11.65
C PRO A 422 26.48 -8.75 -12.29
N ALA A 423 26.39 -8.77 -13.61
CA ALA A 423 25.56 -9.70 -14.36
C ALA A 423 26.13 -11.14 -14.48
N TRP A 424 27.38 -11.38 -14.10
CA TRP A 424 28.07 -12.65 -14.33
C TRP A 424 27.31 -13.86 -13.78
N GLU A 425 26.85 -13.79 -12.53
CA GLU A 425 26.11 -14.90 -11.91
C GLU A 425 24.80 -15.20 -12.65
N ALA A 426 24.05 -14.16 -13.02
CA ALA A 426 22.80 -14.32 -13.76
C ALA A 426 23.03 -14.91 -15.16
N ALA A 427 24.07 -14.45 -15.86
CA ALA A 427 24.44 -14.92 -17.18
C ALA A 427 24.89 -16.40 -17.18
N ILE A 428 25.72 -16.80 -16.22
CA ILE A 428 26.18 -18.19 -16.08
C ILE A 428 25.03 -19.11 -15.66
N ASN A 429 24.15 -18.67 -14.76
CA ASN A 429 22.98 -19.47 -14.38
C ASN A 429 22.06 -19.73 -15.57
N LEU A 430 21.83 -18.73 -16.42
CA LEU A 430 21.10 -18.91 -17.68
C LEU A 430 21.80 -19.92 -18.60
N ASN A 431 23.12 -19.80 -18.78
CA ASN A 431 23.89 -20.76 -19.59
C ASN A 431 23.76 -22.20 -19.05
N HIS A 432 23.88 -22.39 -17.74
CA HIS A 432 23.69 -23.69 -17.11
C HIS A 432 22.28 -24.25 -17.32
N ALA A 433 21.24 -23.41 -17.24
CA ALA A 433 19.86 -23.82 -17.50
C ALA A 433 19.67 -24.28 -18.95
N ILE A 434 20.24 -23.56 -19.92
CA ILE A 434 20.21 -23.92 -21.35
C ILE A 434 20.94 -25.26 -21.56
N LEU A 435 22.17 -25.40 -21.06
CA LEU A 435 22.95 -26.64 -21.20
C LEU A 435 22.23 -27.84 -20.57
N SER A 436 21.68 -27.65 -19.37
CA SER A 436 20.95 -28.70 -18.65
C SER A 436 19.71 -29.15 -19.42
N HIS A 437 18.97 -28.22 -20.02
CA HIS A 437 17.81 -28.52 -20.85
C HIS A 437 18.19 -29.37 -22.07
N PHE A 438 19.18 -28.95 -22.88
CA PHE A 438 19.62 -29.72 -24.05
C PHE A 438 20.21 -31.09 -23.69
N ALA A 439 20.91 -31.19 -22.56
CA ALA A 439 21.40 -32.46 -22.04
C ALA A 439 20.24 -33.39 -21.64
N ALA A 440 19.23 -32.86 -20.92
CA ALA A 440 18.06 -33.61 -20.50
C ALA A 440 17.21 -34.10 -21.70
N GLU A 441 17.02 -33.25 -22.70
CA GLU A 441 16.28 -33.61 -23.94
C GLU A 441 17.10 -34.45 -24.92
N ARG A 442 18.38 -34.72 -24.63
CA ARG A 442 19.33 -35.42 -25.52
C ARG A 442 19.45 -34.75 -26.90
N ARG A 443 19.34 -33.42 -26.94
CA ARG A 443 19.41 -32.59 -28.16
C ARG A 443 20.75 -31.87 -28.32
N MET A 444 21.83 -32.48 -27.83
CA MET A 444 23.19 -31.91 -27.90
C MET A 444 23.65 -31.51 -29.32
N PRO A 445 23.30 -32.22 -30.41
CA PRO A 445 23.64 -31.75 -31.77
C PRO A 445 23.07 -30.37 -32.10
N ARG A 446 21.83 -30.09 -31.67
CA ARG A 446 21.18 -28.79 -31.88
C ARG A 446 21.83 -27.69 -31.05
N LEU A 447 22.31 -28.01 -29.85
CA LEU A 447 23.13 -27.08 -29.05
C LEU A 447 24.45 -26.74 -29.78
N VAL A 448 25.10 -27.72 -30.41
CA VAL A 448 26.33 -27.48 -31.19
C VAL A 448 26.07 -26.54 -32.37
N GLU A 449 24.94 -26.67 -33.06
CA GLU A 449 24.53 -25.74 -34.12
C GLU A 449 24.46 -24.29 -33.59
N PHE A 450 23.76 -24.06 -32.47
CA PHE A 450 23.69 -22.74 -31.85
C PHE A 450 25.06 -22.22 -31.42
N LEU A 451 25.93 -23.07 -30.84
CA LEU A 451 27.30 -22.67 -30.46
C LEU A 451 28.15 -22.29 -31.67
N CYS A 452 28.03 -23.01 -32.78
CA CYS A 452 28.70 -22.66 -34.03
C CYS A 452 28.23 -21.30 -34.57
N GLU A 453 26.93 -21.03 -34.55
CA GLU A 453 26.38 -19.72 -34.92
C GLU A 453 26.89 -18.60 -34.00
N THR A 454 26.87 -18.82 -32.69
CA THR A 454 27.41 -17.88 -31.69
C THR A 454 28.88 -17.55 -31.96
N LEU A 455 29.73 -18.56 -32.17
CA LEU A 455 31.14 -18.35 -32.48
C LEU A 455 31.33 -17.52 -33.76
N HIS A 456 30.52 -17.79 -34.79
CA HIS A 456 30.57 -17.04 -36.04
C HIS A 456 30.17 -15.57 -35.87
N HIS A 457 29.18 -15.29 -35.02
CA HIS A 457 28.79 -13.93 -34.65
C HIS A 457 29.90 -13.21 -33.88
N MET A 458 30.48 -13.85 -32.87
CA MET A 458 31.58 -13.29 -32.08
C MET A 458 32.81 -12.95 -32.95
N CYS A 459 33.17 -13.84 -33.88
CA CYS A 459 34.30 -13.62 -34.77
C CYS A 459 34.07 -12.48 -35.79
N ARG A 460 32.80 -12.15 -36.11
CA ARG A 460 32.45 -11.04 -37.00
C ARG A 460 32.42 -9.68 -36.29
N GLU A 461 32.11 -9.65 -34.99
CA GLU A 461 32.05 -8.42 -34.20
C GLU A 461 33.43 -7.93 -33.70
N SER A 462 34.49 -8.75 -33.78
CA SER A 462 35.87 -8.27 -33.58
C SER A 462 36.34 -7.47 -34.80
N PRO A 463 36.58 -6.15 -34.70
CA PRO A 463 37.31 -5.44 -35.74
C PRO A 463 38.74 -6.01 -35.78
N GLN A 464 39.24 -6.31 -36.97
CA GLN A 464 40.62 -6.69 -37.20
C GLN A 464 41.57 -5.66 -36.55
N ALA A 465 42.10 -5.98 -35.36
CA ALA A 465 43.36 -5.43 -34.87
C ALA A 465 44.49 -6.19 -35.56
N CYS A 466 44.59 -6.03 -36.88
CA CYS A 466 45.77 -6.41 -37.66
C CYS A 466 46.08 -5.23 -38.57
N GLY A 467 46.67 -4.18 -37.96
CA GLY A 467 47.41 -3.20 -38.76
C GLY A 467 48.52 -3.92 -39.52
N PRO A 468 48.83 -3.51 -40.76
CA PRO A 468 49.90 -4.14 -41.51
C PRO A 468 51.21 -3.90 -40.74
N VAL A 469 51.92 -4.99 -40.44
CA VAL A 469 53.33 -4.92 -40.03
C VAL A 469 54.07 -4.39 -41.26
N GLY A 470 54.41 -3.11 -41.22
CA GLY A 470 55.26 -2.47 -42.21
C GLY A 470 56.63 -3.13 -42.24
N ALA A 471 57.06 -3.46 -43.44
CA ALA A 471 58.40 -3.92 -43.79
C ALA A 471 59.47 -2.84 -43.55
#